data_AF-A0A429X2E9-F1
#
_entry.id   AF-A0A429X2E9-F1
#
_cell.length_a   1.000
_cell.length_b   1.000
_cell.length_c   1.000
_cell.angle_alpha   90.00
_cell.angle_beta   90.00
_cell.angle_gamma   90.00
#
_symmetry.space_group_name_H-M   'P 1'
#
loop_
_entity.id
_entity.type
_entity.pdbx_description
1 polymer ?
#
loop_
_entity_poly.entity_id
_entity_poly.type
_entity_poly.pdbx_seq_one_letter_code
_entity_poly.pdbx_strand_id
1 'polypeptide(L)' 'MKYIVLKTEDVEKYCSFEQQEQLMEICGDIHAGRFRAGKEEENRYLVVNVDEPYAHDVRTLIEEHEGEAVSFD' A
#
# COMPACT_ATOMS: atom_id res chain seq x y z
N MET A 1 -13.87 -0.82 -3.23
CA MET A 1 -12.54 -0.34 -2.82
C MET A 1 -11.59 -1.52 -2.91
N LYS A 2 -10.60 -1.50 -3.83
CA LYS A 2 -9.72 -2.67 -4.07
C LYS A 2 -8.38 -2.58 -3.31
N TYR A 3 -7.82 -1.40 -3.11
CA TYR A 3 -6.68 -1.15 -2.21
C TYR A 3 -6.82 0.26 -1.62
N ILE A 4 -6.27 0.48 -0.42
CA ILE A 4 -6.11 1.79 0.21
C ILE A 4 -4.62 1.93 0.53
N VAL A 5 -4.05 3.09 0.23
CA VAL A 5 -2.68 3.46 0.63
C VAL A 5 -2.78 4.73 1.45
N LEU A 6 -2.29 4.69 2.68
CA LEU A 6 -2.19 5.86 3.56
C LEU A 6 -0.71 6.05 3.91
N LYS A 7 -0.18 7.25 3.72
CA LYS A 7 1.14 7.59 4.25
C LYS A 7 1.02 7.70 5.77
N THR A 8 1.89 7.02 6.50
CA THR A 8 1.89 7.07 7.98
C THR A 8 2.01 8.51 8.49
N GLU A 9 2.83 9.34 7.84
CA GLU A 9 2.99 10.76 8.20
C GLU A 9 1.68 11.56 8.08
N ASP A 10 0.85 11.26 7.08
CA ASP A 10 -0.46 11.91 6.93
C ASP A 10 -1.44 11.42 8.00
N VAL A 11 -1.41 10.13 8.32
CA VAL A 11 -2.22 9.56 9.41
C VAL A 11 -1.85 10.22 10.75
N GLU A 12 -0.56 10.35 11.05
CA GLU A 12 -0.07 10.99 12.27
C GLU A 12 -0.45 12.48 12.33
N LYS A 13 -0.41 13.17 11.20
CA LYS A 13 -0.67 14.61 11.11
C LYS A 13 -2.16 14.97 11.14
N TYR A 14 -3.01 14.16 10.52
CA TYR A 14 -4.40 14.51 10.25
C TYR A 14 -5.43 13.70 11.07
N CYS A 15 -5.06 12.55 11.63
CA CYS A 15 -5.97 11.73 12.42
C CYS A 15 -5.77 11.94 13.93
N SER A 16 -6.86 11.80 14.70
CA SER A 16 -6.79 11.76 16.16
C SER A 16 -6.10 10.49 16.65
N PHE A 17 -5.63 10.49 17.88
CA PHE A 17 -5.06 9.29 18.52
C PHE A 17 -6.03 8.09 18.48
N GLU A 18 -7.31 8.32 18.75
CA GLU A 18 -8.34 7.28 18.70
C GLU A 18 -8.49 6.68 17.29
N GLN A 19 -8.44 7.51 16.25
CA GLN A 19 -8.48 7.02 14.86
C GLN A 19 -7.23 6.21 14.49
N GLN A 20 -6.07 6.60 15.01
CA GLN A 20 -4.81 5.86 14.81
C GLN A 20 -4.85 4.49 15.49
N GLU A 21 -5.37 4.43 16.72
CA GLU A 21 -5.56 3.18 17.46
C GLU A 21 -6.53 2.24 16.73
N GLN A 22 -7.69 2.76 16.29
CA GLN A 22 -8.66 1.99 15.52
C GLN A 22 -8.07 1.45 14.21
N LEU A 23 -7.24 2.24 13.51
CA LEU A 23 -6.56 1.77 12.30
C LEU A 23 -5.59 0.62 12.62
N MET A 24 -4.85 0.70 13.73
CA MET A 24 -3.95 -0.36 14.18
C MET A 24 -4.70 -1.65 14.51
N GLU A 25 -5.84 -1.55 15.22
CA GLU A 25 -6.69 -2.69 15.52
C GLU A 25 -7.22 -3.37 14.25
N ILE A 26 -7.73 -2.59 13.30
CA ILE A 26 -8.22 -3.11 12.01
C ILE A 26 -7.12 -3.86 11.26
N CYS A 27 -5.90 -3.31 11.19
CA CYS A 27 -4.75 -3.97 10.57
C CYS A 27 -4.41 -5.30 11.27
N GLY A 28 -4.39 -5.30 12.61
CA GLY A 28 -4.12 -6.49 13.41
C GLY A 28 -5.12 -7.62 13.17
N ASP A 29 -6.41 -7.30 13.13
CA ASP A 29 -7.47 -8.27 12.86
C ASP A 29 -7.34 -8.90 11.47
N ILE A 30 -6.96 -8.10 10.47
CA ILE A 30 -6.70 -8.60 9.11
C ILE A 30 -5.49 -9.53 9.10
N HIS A 31 -4.38 -9.17 9.74
CA HIS A 31 -3.18 -10.02 9.82
C HIS A 31 -3.50 -11.36 10.49
N ALA A 32 -4.18 -11.32 11.65
CA ALA A 32 -4.60 -12.52 12.36
C ALA A 32 -5.56 -13.39 11.52
N GLY A 33 -6.48 -12.75 10.79
CA GLY A 33 -7.38 -13.45 9.85
C GLY A 33 -6.62 -14.16 8.73
N ARG A 34 -5.60 -13.52 8.16
CA ARG A 34 -4.75 -14.09 7.10
C ARG A 34 -3.90 -15.25 7.60
N PHE A 35 -3.28 -15.10 8.78
CA PHE A 35 -2.56 -16.19 9.44
C PHE A 35 -3.44 -17.43 9.62
N ARG A 36 -4.64 -17.25 10.18
CA ARG A 36 -5.62 -18.34 10.38
C ARG A 36 -6.06 -19.01 9.07
N ALA A 37 -5.99 -18.29 7.96
CA ALA A 37 -6.28 -18.81 6.62
C ALA A 37 -5.06 -19.45 5.92
N GLY A 38 -3.91 -19.59 6.60
CA GLY A 38 -2.69 -20.15 6.04
C GLY A 38 -2.05 -19.25 4.97
N LYS A 39 -2.33 -17.95 5.00
CA LYS A 39 -1.75 -16.95 4.10
C LYS A 39 -0.65 -16.18 4.83
N GLU A 40 0.28 -15.60 4.07
CA GLU A 40 1.20 -14.59 4.58
C GLU A 40 0.42 -13.49 5.30
N GLU A 41 0.83 -13.12 6.51
CA GLU A 41 0.13 -12.11 7.33
C GLU A 41 0.09 -10.76 6.63
N GLU A 42 1.21 -10.38 6.03
CA GLU A 42 1.40 -9.12 5.32
C GLU A 42 1.74 -9.37 3.85
N ASN A 43 1.01 -8.72 2.95
CA ASN A 43 1.42 -8.67 1.55
C ASN A 43 2.52 -7.61 1.41
N ARG A 44 3.60 -7.96 0.71
CA ARG A 44 4.64 -7.00 0.33
C ARG A 44 4.27 -6.35 -0.99
N TYR A 45 4.22 -5.03 -1.00
CA TYR A 45 3.93 -4.24 -2.19
C TYR A 45 5.06 -3.24 -2.44
N LEU A 46 5.31 -2.96 -3.71
CA LEU A 46 6.04 -1.77 -4.11
C LEU A 46 4.99 -0.68 -4.42
N VAL A 47 5.05 0.43 -3.67
CA VAL A 47 4.11 1.54 -3.82
C VAL A 47 4.87 2.72 -4.42
N VAL A 48 4.36 3.25 -5.52
CA VAL A 48 4.95 4.40 -6.24
C VAL A 48 4.01 5.58 -6.13
N ASN A 49 4.49 6.70 -5.58
CA ASN A 49 3.74 7.95 -5.63
C ASN A 49 3.90 8.56 -7.04
N VAL A 50 2.83 8.52 -7.84
CA VAL A 50 2.89 8.94 -9.25
C VAL A 50 3.01 10.45 -9.46
N ASP A 51 2.78 11.24 -8.40
CA ASP A 51 2.92 12.69 -8.43
C ASP A 51 4.38 13.16 -8.30
N GLU A 52 5.31 12.25 -7.99
CA GLU A 52 6.73 12.56 -7.79
C GLU A 52 7.54 12.41 -9.09
N PRO A 53 8.62 13.19 -9.30
CA PRO A 53 9.41 13.14 -10.54
C PRO A 53 9.99 11.76 -10.87
N TYR A 54 10.28 10.93 -9.85
CA TYR A 54 10.83 9.58 -10.04
C TYR A 54 9.81 8.57 -10.58
N ALA A 55 8.51 8.90 -10.56
CA ALA A 55 7.47 7.95 -10.93
C ALA A 55 7.58 7.49 -12.38
N HIS A 56 8.02 8.39 -13.27
CA HIS A 56 8.24 8.04 -14.67
C HIS A 56 9.34 6.98 -14.81
N ASP A 57 10.47 7.15 -14.13
CA ASP A 57 11.60 6.22 -14.25
C ASP A 57 11.21 4.82 -13.73
N VAL A 58 10.46 4.78 -12.62
CA VAL A 58 9.95 3.51 -12.06
C VAL A 58 8.97 2.84 -13.02
N ARG A 59 8.10 3.60 -13.69
CA ARG A 59 7.19 3.06 -14.72
C ARG A 59 7.99 2.43 -15.87
N THR A 60 8.95 3.16 -16.43
CA THR A 60 9.76 2.67 -17.55
C THR A 60 10.48 1.37 -17.19
N LEU A 61 11.06 1.29 -15.98
CA LEU A 61 11.73 0.09 -15.50
C LEU A 61 10.81 -1.14 -15.45
N ILE A 62 9.56 -0.95 -15.01
CA ILE A 62 8.56 -2.04 -14.95
C ILE A 62 8.19 -2.48 -16.38
N GLU A 63 7.90 -1.53 -17.28
CA GLU A 63 7.52 -1.81 -18.67
C GLU A 63 8.62 -2.57 -19.44
N GLU A 64 9.90 -2.22 -19.22
CA GLU A 64 11.04 -2.89 -19.85
C GLU A 64 11.23 -4.35 -19.42
N HIS A 65 10.79 -4.70 -18.20
CA HIS A 65 10.99 -6.04 -17.63
C HIS A 65 9.75 -6.94 -17.72
N GLU A 66 8.54 -6.38 -17.83
CA GLU A 66 7.31 -7.18 -17.97
C GLU A 66 6.90 -7.46 -19.43
N GLY A 67 7.48 -6.77 -20.42
CA GLY A 67 7.25 -7.05 -21.85
C GLY A 67 5.91 -6.56 -22.41
N GLU A 68 5.05 -5.95 -21.58
CA GLU A 68 3.85 -5.22 -21.99
C GLU A 68 3.78 -3.86 -21.28
N ALA A 69 3.26 -2.84 -21.98
CA ALA A 69 3.06 -1.51 -21.41
C ALA A 69 1.95 -1.54 -20.35
N VAL A 70 2.28 -1.16 -19.12
CA VAL A 70 1.31 -1.10 -18.02
C VAL A 70 0.65 0.29 -18.02
N SER A 71 -0.65 0.36 -18.36
CA SER A 71 -1.42 1.60 -18.20
C SER A 71 -1.82 1.79 -16.73
N PHE A 72 -1.45 2.94 -16.18
CA PHE A 72 -1.92 3.40 -14.87
C PHE A 72 -2.88 4.56 -15.16
N ASP A 73 -4.09 4.20 -15.55
CA ASP A 73 -5.21 5.14 -15.79
C ASP A 73 -5.87 5.58 -14.47
#